data_AF-A0A0E3NN69-F1
#
_entry.id   AF-A0A0E3NN69-F1
#
_cell.length_a   1.000
_cell.length_b   1.000
_cell.length_c   1.000
_cell.angle_alpha   90.00
_cell.angle_beta   90.00
_cell.angle_gamma   90.00
#
_symmetry.space_group_name_H-M   'P 1'
#
loop_
_entity.id
_entity.type
_entity.pdbx_description
1 polymer ?
#
loop_
_entity_poly.entity_id
_entity_poly.type
_entity_poly.pdbx_seq_one_letter_code
_entity_poly.pdbx_strand_id
1 'polypeptide(L)' 'MVKNHHLAQAISDSAWSSFVTKLEYKAQWFGKTVLRIGQFEPSSKLCSVCGYHNKELQLKDRE' A
#
# COMPACT_ATOMS: atom_id res chain seq x y z
N MET A 1 5.53 -10.77 6.53
CA MET A 1 4.76 -10.36 5.34
C MET A 1 4.59 -11.50 4.34
N VAL A 2 5.57 -12.40 4.22
CA VAL A 2 5.49 -13.57 3.35
C VAL A 2 5.01 -14.79 4.15
N LYS A 3 3.71 -15.06 4.16
CA LYS A 3 3.12 -16.24 4.81
C LYS A 3 2.42 -17.19 3.82
N ASN A 4 1.93 -16.65 2.70
CA ASN A 4 1.28 -17.44 1.65
C ASN A 4 2.32 -17.87 0.61
N HIS A 5 2.58 -19.16 0.51
CA HIS A 5 3.57 -19.72 -0.41
C HIS A 5 3.25 -19.42 -1.89
N HIS A 6 1.97 -19.41 -2.28
CA HIS A 6 1.55 -19.10 -3.66
C HIS A 6 1.84 -17.65 -4.07
N LEU A 7 1.91 -16.74 -3.09
CA LEU A 7 2.15 -15.32 -3.34
C LEU A 7 3.56 -14.89 -2.93
N ALA A 8 4.35 -15.79 -2.34
CA ALA A 8 5.62 -15.45 -1.72
C ALA A 8 6.62 -14.85 -2.71
N GLN A 9 6.72 -15.46 -3.91
CA GLN A 9 7.60 -14.99 -4.96
C GLN A 9 7.18 -13.60 -5.45
N ALA A 10 5.92 -13.43 -5.87
CA ALA A 10 5.41 -12.14 -6.36
C ALA A 10 5.56 -10.99 -5.34
N ILE A 11 5.34 -11.28 -4.05
CA ILE A 11 5.55 -10.30 -2.97
C ILE A 11 7.04 -9.94 -2.83
N SER A 12 7.93 -10.92 -2.95
CA SER A 12 9.38 -10.73 -2.82
C SER A 12 9.94 -9.94 -4.01
N ASP A 13 9.51 -10.28 -5.23
CA ASP A 13 9.90 -9.61 -6.47
C ASP A 13 9.46 -8.14 -6.48
N SER A 14 8.33 -7.81 -5.85
CA SER A 14 7.83 -6.43 -5.72
C SER A 14 8.70 -5.55 -4.81
N ALA A 15 9.52 -6.15 -3.93
CA ALA A 15 10.54 -5.47 -3.11
C ALA A 15 10.06 -4.21 -2.32
N TRP A 16 8.82 -4.19 -1.83
CA TRP A 16 8.21 -3.02 -1.21
C TRP A 16 8.99 -2.46 -0.01
N SER A 17 9.60 -3.33 0.82
CA SER A 17 10.44 -2.87 1.94
C SER A 17 11.64 -2.06 1.46
N SER A 18 12.34 -2.54 0.43
CA SER A 18 13.46 -1.84 -0.19
C SER A 18 13.04 -0.51 -0.82
N PHE A 19 11.88 -0.50 -1.48
CA PHE A 19 11.32 0.71 -2.07
C PHE A 19 11.08 1.78 -1.00
N VAL A 20 10.41 1.43 0.10
CA VAL A 20 10.14 2.38 1.19
C VAL A 20 11.43 2.88 1.84
N THR A 21 12.40 1.99 2.11
CA THR A 21 13.72 2.41 2.66
C THR A 21 14.42 3.42 1.75
N LYS A 22 14.42 3.18 0.44
CA LYS A 22 15.03 4.10 -0.53
C LYS A 22 14.29 5.43 -0.59
N LEU A 23 12.96 5.40 -0.54
CA LEU A 23 12.12 6.60 -0.53
C LEU A 23 12.40 7.46 0.69
N GLU A 24 12.43 6.86 1.89
CA GLU A 24 12.72 7.56 3.15
C GLU A 24 14.13 8.14 3.18
N TYR A 25 15.12 7.38 2.73
CA TYR A 25 16.50 7.86 2.59
C TYR A 25 16.58 9.11 1.70
N LYS A 26 15.95 9.09 0.52
CA LYS A 26 15.94 10.24 -0.38
C LYS A 26 15.14 11.41 0.18
N ALA A 27 14.00 11.14 0.79
CA ALA A 27 13.18 12.17 1.41
C ALA A 27 13.96 12.91 2.50
N GLN A 28 14.68 12.19 3.36
CA GLN A 28 15.56 12.78 4.37
C GLN A 28 16.63 13.68 3.73
N TRP A 29 17.25 13.23 2.64
CA TRP A 29 18.28 14.02 1.95
C TRP A 29 17.73 15.37 1.43
N PHE A 30 16.49 15.38 0.94
CA PHE A 30 15.84 16.59 0.42
C PHE A 30 15.00 17.36 1.45
N GLY A 31 15.06 16.99 2.73
CA GLY A 31 14.23 17.62 3.78
C GLY A 31 12.72 17.44 3.55
N LYS A 32 12.31 16.32 2.96
CA LYS A 32 10.90 15.95 2.71
C LYS A 32 10.40 14.96 3.76
N THR A 33 9.11 15.01 4.04
CA THR A 33 8.44 14.11 4.98
C THR A 33 7.73 12.98 4.24
N VAL A 34 7.91 11.75 4.70
CA VAL A 34 7.15 10.58 4.25
C VAL A 34 6.15 10.21 5.33
N LEU A 35 4.86 10.20 4.99
CA LEU A 35 3.79 9.79 5.91
C LEU A 35 3.33 8.37 5.56
N ARG A 36 3.17 7.53 6.58
CA ARG A 36 2.64 6.16 6.44
C ARG A 36 1.24 6.11 7.04
N ILE A 37 0.28 5.57 6.29
CA ILE A 37 -1.07 5.28 6.76
C ILE A 37 -1.14 3.85 7.34
N GLY A 38 -2.22 3.55 8.05
CA GLY A 38 -2.44 2.22 8.61
C GLY A 38 -2.54 1.14 7.53
N GLN A 39 -2.05 -0.08 7.84
CA GLN A 39 -2.04 -1.21 6.90
C GLN A 39 -3.45 -1.57 6.40
N PHE A 40 -4.47 -1.39 7.25
CA PHE A 40 -5.87 -1.74 6.95
C PHE A 40 -6.74 -0.52 6.67
N GLU A 41 -6.13 0.62 6.36
CA GLU A 41 -6.86 1.83 5.95
C GLU A 41 -7.68 1.51 4.68
N PRO A 42 -8.99 1.82 4.63
CA PRO A 42 -9.87 1.51 3.51
C PRO A 42 -9.64 2.43 2.30
N SER A 43 -8.38 2.73 1.94
CA SER A 43 -8.01 3.67 0.87
C SER A 43 -8.61 3.32 -0.48
N SER A 44 -8.81 2.03 -0.76
CA SER A 44 -9.43 1.53 -1.99
C SER A 44 -10.93 1.28 -1.88
N LYS A 45 -11.53 1.49 -0.69
CA LYS A 45 -12.97 1.40 -0.44
C LYS A 45 -13.61 2.76 -0.15
N LEU A 46 -12.80 3.81 -0.02
CA LEU A 46 -13.25 5.18 0.15
C LEU A 46 -13.31 5.88 -1.21
N CYS A 47 -14.45 6.50 -1.51
CA CYS A 47 -14.56 7.38 -2.67
C CYS A 47 -13.71 8.63 -2.47
N SER A 48 -12.80 8.93 -3.41
CA SER A 48 -11.95 10.13 -3.35
C SER A 48 -12.72 11.44 -3.51
N VAL A 49 -13.94 11.40 -4.08
CA VAL A 49 -14.76 12.59 -4.34
C VAL A 49 -15.67 12.92 -3.16
N CYS A 50 -16.34 11.92 -2.60
CA CYS A 50 -17.39 12.13 -1.59
C CYS A 50 -17.12 11.47 -0.23
N GLY A 51 -16.03 10.72 -0.08
CA GLY A 51 -15.70 10.03 1.17
C GLY A 51 -16.60 8.84 1.51
N TYR A 52 -17.53 8.46 0.63
CA TYR A 52 -18.38 7.28 0.86
C TYR A 52 -17.54 6.01 1.01
N HIS A 53 -17.77 5.27 2.09
CA HIS A 53 -17.10 4.01 2.38
C HIS A 53 -17.93 2.83 1.86
N ASN A 54 -17.50 2.25 0.73
CA ASN A 54 -18.09 1.03 0.19
C ASN A 54 -17.56 -0.20 0.94
N LYS A 55 -18.33 -0.65 1.95
CA LYS A 55 -17.97 -1.83 2.74
C LYS A 55 -18.03 -3.13 1.93
N GLU A 56 -18.91 -3.18 0.93
CA GLU A 56 -19.28 -4.39 0.17
C GLU A 56 -18.35 -4.67 -1.01
N LEU A 57 -17.47 -3.72 -1.37
CA LEU A 57 -16.51 -3.89 -2.46
C LEU A 57 -15.66 -5.16 -2.26
N GLN A 58 -15.84 -6.12 -3.16
CA GLN A 58 -15.08 -7.37 -3.22
C GLN A 58 -13.89 -7.25 -4.17
N LEU A 59 -12.97 -8.21 -4.12
CA LEU A 59 -11.81 -8.24 -5.02
C LEU A 59 -12.23 -8.44 -6.48
N LYS A 60 -13.26 -9.24 -6.75
CA LYS A 60 -13.79 -9.49 -8.10
C LYS A 60 -14.42 -8.24 -8.75
N ASP A 61 -14.80 -7.25 -7.95
CA ASP A 61 -15.46 -6.04 -8.44
C ASP A 61 -14.42 -4.99 -8.91
N ARG A 62 -13.12 -5.34 -8.91
CA ARG A 62 -11.99 -4.44 -9.19
C ARG A 62 -11.38 -4.63 -10.58
N GLU A 63 -12.10 -5.30 -11.48
CA GLU A 63 -11.68 -5.61 -12.86
C GLU A 63 -12.44 -4.77 -13.89
#